data_AF-A0A017TBB9-F1
#
_entry.id   AF-A0A017TBB9-F1
#
_cell.length_a   1.000
_cell.length_b   1.000
_cell.length_c   1.000
_cell.angle_alpha   90.00
_cell.angle_beta   90.00
_cell.angle_gamma   90.00
#
_symmetry.space_group_name_H-M   'P 1'
#
loop_
_entity.id
_entity.type
_entity.pdbx_description
1 polymer ?
#
loop_
_entity_poly.entity_id
_entity_poly.type
_entity_poly.pdbx_seq_one_letter_code
_entity_poly.pdbx_strand_id
1 'polypeptide(L)'
;MAARVVSSPRWPIACSDDVDERSREDDMADLEDGESIEVQGSGSARYVLRNVGEVYSCTCPAWRNQSHAIDQRTCKHLKALRGEAVELSRVGLSSSASQAAQRVSAASGSSGVSSAAGASASAAGAAAAAPPILLANPWDNAQDLSGWWMSEKLDGVRAYWDGKDFISRLGNRYHAPAWFTQGLPDTPLDGELWGGRKRFQRTISIVRRQDKSDHWKEIRFVVFDAPALDAPFEDRIDHLRKLLAATAAPHADAHDHERCRDTAHLRAELSRVEALGGEGLMLRKPGSRYEAGRSSTLLKVKSFFDAEALVIEHQAGAGRHAGRMGALLVELPDGTRFSIGTGFSDKERQSPPPPGAIVTFRYQELTDAGVPRFPSYVAVRDDIQWPPDNAVLRRAAVHPPSDTISAAGASVAAPPDPPPAATSSPVSAPAATSPAASGALRRFEFADGTSSKFWEIEVTGRHYTVRYGRLGAGGQTKTKEAASEDAARRDAAKLIDEKTSKGYVER
;
A
#
# COMPACT_ATOMS: atom_id res chain seq x y z
N MET A 1 95.89 2.42 -3.85
CA MET A 1 96.35 3.01 -2.56
C MET A 1 95.54 2.41 -1.42
N ALA A 2 96.13 2.37 -0.21
CA ALA A 2 95.52 2.16 1.11
C ALA A 2 94.29 1.23 1.28
N ALA A 3 94.41 0.25 2.17
CA ALA A 3 93.30 -0.54 2.71
C ALA A 3 93.06 -0.25 4.19
N ARG A 4 91.81 -0.41 4.69
CA ARG A 4 91.38 -0.69 6.08
C ARG A 4 89.83 -0.56 6.17
N VAL A 5 89.09 -1.08 7.15
CA VAL A 5 89.10 -2.34 7.94
C VAL A 5 87.96 -2.26 8.98
N VAL A 6 87.15 -3.31 9.11
CA VAL A 6 86.38 -3.76 10.31
C VAL A 6 85.59 -2.71 11.13
N SER A 7 84.26 -2.87 11.22
CA SER A 7 83.62 -3.54 12.39
C SER A 7 82.08 -3.56 12.33
N SER A 8 81.48 -4.66 12.80
CA SER A 8 80.05 -4.74 13.19
C SER A 8 79.96 -4.87 14.72
N PRO A 9 78.78 -4.60 15.31
CA PRO A 9 78.43 -5.29 16.56
C PRO A 9 76.98 -5.82 16.62
N ARG A 10 76.89 -7.11 16.96
CA ARG A 10 75.86 -7.82 17.77
C ARG A 10 74.36 -7.54 17.59
N TRP A 11 73.63 -8.63 17.31
CA TRP A 11 72.24 -8.85 17.72
C TRP A 11 72.12 -9.15 19.24
N PRO A 12 70.92 -9.00 19.82
CA PRO A 12 70.35 -9.97 20.76
C PRO A 12 69.11 -10.70 20.17
N ILE A 13 68.61 -11.72 20.88
CA ILE A 13 67.62 -12.71 20.40
C ILE A 13 66.28 -12.55 21.12
N ALA A 14 65.17 -12.69 20.40
CA ALA A 14 63.88 -13.18 20.93
C ALA A 14 63.00 -13.75 19.82
N CYS A 15 62.14 -14.71 20.17
CA CYS A 15 61.02 -15.22 19.38
C CYS A 15 59.90 -14.15 19.27
N SER A 16 58.88 -14.26 18.40
CA SER A 16 58.30 -15.49 17.83
C SER A 16 57.81 -15.31 16.39
N ASP A 17 57.39 -16.43 15.80
CA ASP A 17 56.55 -16.47 14.60
C ASP A 17 55.29 -15.61 14.80
N ASP A 18 54.91 -14.86 13.77
CA ASP A 18 53.52 -14.47 13.55
C ASP A 18 53.20 -14.67 12.07
N VAL A 19 52.02 -15.23 11.80
CA VAL A 19 51.57 -15.54 10.44
C VAL A 19 50.86 -14.32 9.90
N ASP A 20 51.20 -13.88 8.68
CA ASP A 20 50.57 -12.72 8.03
C ASP A 20 49.12 -13.04 7.65
N GLU A 21 48.22 -12.91 8.63
CA GLU A 21 46.81 -13.22 8.53
C GLU A 21 46.13 -12.25 7.57
N ARG A 22 45.79 -12.77 6.38
CA ARG A 22 44.78 -12.19 5.48
C ARG A 22 43.39 -12.32 6.09
N SER A 23 43.21 -11.65 7.23
CA SER A 23 41.91 -11.35 7.81
C SER A 23 41.14 -10.51 6.80
N ARG A 24 39.94 -11.00 6.45
CA ARG A 24 39.05 -10.29 5.52
C ARG A 24 38.36 -9.21 6.34
N GLU A 25 38.58 -7.95 6.00
CA GLU A 25 37.58 -6.94 6.30
C GLU A 25 36.36 -7.27 5.41
N ASP A 26 35.20 -7.50 6.03
CA ASP A 26 33.98 -7.84 5.29
C ASP A 26 33.50 -6.61 4.51
N ASP A 27 33.68 -6.64 3.18
CA ASP A 27 33.09 -5.68 2.24
C ASP A 27 31.59 -5.58 2.51
N MET A 28 31.13 -4.43 3.01
CA MET A 28 29.77 -4.30 3.52
C MET A 28 28.76 -4.36 2.37
N ALA A 29 27.75 -5.21 2.52
CA ALA A 29 26.63 -5.35 1.58
C ALA A 29 25.65 -4.16 1.65
N ASP A 30 26.12 -2.97 1.30
CA ASP A 30 25.29 -1.82 0.94
C ASP A 30 24.99 -1.82 -0.58
N LEU A 31 24.15 -0.89 -1.04
CA LEU A 31 23.80 -0.77 -2.47
C LEU A 31 24.62 0.31 -3.18
N GLU A 32 25.17 -0.01 -4.34
CA GLU A 32 25.79 0.98 -5.24
C GLU A 32 24.75 1.99 -5.79
N ASP A 33 25.20 3.11 -6.37
CA ASP A 33 24.27 4.11 -6.89
C ASP A 33 23.54 3.61 -8.16
N GLY A 34 22.21 3.70 -8.13
CA GLY A 34 21.31 3.14 -9.15
C GLY A 34 20.98 1.66 -8.92
N GLU A 35 21.61 1.00 -7.95
CA GLU A 35 21.43 -0.44 -7.72
C GLU A 35 20.10 -0.76 -7.01
N SER A 36 19.60 -1.98 -7.23
CA SER A 36 18.43 -2.49 -6.52
C SER A 36 18.42 -3.99 -6.33
N ILE A 37 18.14 -4.44 -5.11
CA ILE A 37 17.99 -5.85 -4.72
C ILE A 37 16.55 -6.17 -4.31
N GLU A 38 16.15 -7.44 -4.48
CA GLU A 38 14.90 -7.97 -3.94
C GLU A 38 15.15 -8.71 -2.62
N VAL A 39 14.37 -8.40 -1.59
CA VAL A 39 14.48 -9.00 -0.25
C VAL A 39 13.16 -9.64 0.19
N GLN A 40 13.25 -10.69 1.01
CA GLN A 40 12.09 -11.36 1.56
C GLN A 40 11.45 -10.55 2.70
N GLY A 41 10.14 -10.35 2.61
CA GLY A 41 9.35 -9.69 3.64
C GLY A 41 8.82 -10.65 4.71
N SER A 42 7.80 -10.21 5.45
CA SER A 42 7.01 -11.09 6.31
C SER A 42 6.07 -11.98 5.48
N GLY A 43 6.22 -13.30 5.57
CA GLY A 43 5.50 -14.25 4.73
C GLY A 43 6.07 -14.29 3.31
N SER A 44 5.23 -14.57 2.31
CA SER A 44 5.64 -14.70 0.91
C SER A 44 5.90 -13.36 0.19
N ALA A 45 5.49 -12.23 0.76
CA ALA A 45 5.67 -10.91 0.14
C ALA A 45 7.16 -10.55 0.01
N ARG A 46 7.57 -10.11 -1.18
CA ARG A 46 8.92 -9.58 -1.45
C ARG A 46 8.89 -8.07 -1.67
N TYR A 47 10.01 -7.42 -1.37
CA TYR A 47 10.19 -5.98 -1.48
C TYR A 47 11.49 -5.67 -2.20
N VAL A 48 11.52 -4.58 -2.96
CA VAL A 48 12.73 -4.09 -3.63
C VAL A 48 13.31 -2.98 -2.77
N LEU A 49 14.61 -3.07 -2.48
CA LEU A 49 15.40 -1.97 -1.93
C LEU A 49 16.16 -1.33 -3.09
N ARG A 50 16.30 -0.01 -3.07
CA ARG A 50 17.06 0.74 -4.08
C ARG A 50 17.90 1.81 -3.41
N ASN A 51 19.08 2.05 -3.95
CA ASN A 51 19.82 3.28 -3.75
C ASN A 51 19.80 4.07 -5.07
N VAL A 52 19.37 5.34 -5.04
CA VAL A 52 19.38 6.22 -6.23
C VAL A 52 19.77 7.62 -5.79
N GLY A 53 20.92 8.11 -6.25
CA GLY A 53 21.59 9.32 -5.80
C GLY A 53 21.79 9.37 -4.29
N GLU A 54 22.21 8.26 -3.66
CA GLU A 54 22.29 8.07 -2.19
C GLU A 54 20.93 8.06 -1.44
N VAL A 55 19.80 8.05 -2.17
CA VAL A 55 18.46 7.94 -1.56
C VAL A 55 18.03 6.48 -1.47
N TYR A 56 18.08 5.96 -0.25
CA TYR A 56 17.62 4.61 0.07
C TYR A 56 16.09 4.52 0.14
N SER A 57 15.51 3.64 -0.68
CA SER A 57 14.06 3.40 -0.71
C SER A 57 13.72 1.92 -0.59
N CYS A 58 12.53 1.61 -0.08
CA CYS A 58 12.03 0.23 0.04
C CYS A 58 10.55 0.14 -0.32
N THR A 59 10.15 -0.82 -1.16
CA THR A 59 8.75 -0.96 -1.59
C THR A 59 7.81 -1.53 -0.51
N CYS A 60 8.30 -1.80 0.70
CA CYS A 60 7.49 -2.35 1.79
C CYS A 60 6.48 -1.33 2.36
N PRO A 61 5.33 -1.77 2.91
CA PRO A 61 4.36 -0.87 3.53
C PRO A 61 4.96 -0.05 4.68
N ALA A 62 5.83 -0.66 5.49
CA ALA A 62 6.43 -0.02 6.65
C ALA A 62 7.38 1.15 6.32
N TRP A 63 7.94 1.20 5.10
CA TRP A 63 8.73 2.34 4.60
C TRP A 63 7.84 3.32 3.84
N ARG A 64 7.07 2.83 2.86
CA ARG A 64 6.24 3.67 1.97
C ARG A 64 5.20 4.50 2.71
N ASN A 65 4.63 3.97 3.79
CA ASN A 65 3.51 4.60 4.51
C ASN A 65 3.98 5.52 5.65
N GLN A 66 5.29 5.76 5.83
CA GLN A 66 5.78 6.76 6.78
C GLN A 66 5.46 8.19 6.32
N SER A 67 5.23 9.08 7.29
CA SER A 67 4.99 10.52 7.07
C SER A 67 6.27 11.33 6.90
N HIS A 68 7.42 10.82 7.35
CA HIS A 68 8.74 11.47 7.26
C HIS A 68 9.18 11.78 5.81
N ALA A 69 10.14 12.70 5.66
CA ALA A 69 10.82 12.95 4.39
C ALA A 69 11.50 11.67 3.87
N ILE A 70 11.61 11.47 2.55
CA ILE A 70 12.02 10.18 1.95
C ILE A 70 13.40 9.71 2.42
N ASP A 71 14.33 10.65 2.52
CA ASP A 71 15.67 10.51 3.08
C ASP A 71 15.66 10.11 4.57
N GLN A 72 14.69 10.57 5.36
CA GLN A 72 14.50 10.19 6.76
C GLN A 72 13.76 8.84 6.95
N ARG A 73 13.26 8.19 5.88
CA ARG A 73 12.52 6.93 6.01
C ARG A 73 13.45 5.74 6.14
N THR A 74 13.14 4.86 7.10
CA THR A 74 13.83 3.58 7.31
C THR A 74 12.83 2.42 7.42
N CYS A 75 13.28 1.18 7.31
CA CYS A 75 12.48 0.02 7.71
C CYS A 75 13.37 -1.15 8.12
N LYS A 76 12.76 -2.21 8.69
CA LYS A 76 13.49 -3.42 9.10
C LYS A 76 14.36 -4.04 7.99
N HIS A 77 14.02 -3.84 6.71
CA HIS A 77 14.80 -4.38 5.59
C HIS A 77 16.04 -3.55 5.30
N LEU A 78 15.94 -2.21 5.31
CA LEU A 78 17.11 -1.33 5.17
C LEU A 78 18.06 -1.48 6.36
N LYS A 79 17.51 -1.66 7.57
CA LYS A 79 18.29 -1.97 8.78
C LYS A 79 18.98 -3.34 8.73
N ALA A 80 18.35 -4.33 8.10
CA ALA A 80 18.92 -5.66 7.93
C ALA A 80 19.98 -5.72 6.83
N LEU A 81 19.84 -4.90 5.78
CA LEU A 81 20.84 -4.73 4.73
C LEU A 81 22.09 -4.00 5.25
N ARG A 82 21.90 -2.75 5.69
CA ARG A 82 22.98 -1.79 5.95
C ARG A 82 23.53 -1.85 7.38
N GLY A 83 22.98 -2.72 8.22
CA GLY A 83 23.17 -2.71 9.67
C GLY A 83 22.34 -1.62 10.36
N GLU A 84 21.70 -1.96 11.48
CA GLU A 84 20.76 -1.05 12.16
C GLU A 84 21.42 0.24 12.65
N ALA A 85 22.68 0.20 13.10
CA ALA A 85 23.39 1.39 13.57
C ALA A 85 23.68 2.39 12.42
N VAL A 86 24.15 1.92 11.28
CA VAL A 86 24.43 2.74 10.09
C VAL A 86 23.14 3.31 9.51
N GLU A 87 22.08 2.49 9.45
CA GLU A 87 20.79 2.89 8.93
C GLU A 87 20.03 3.87 9.84
N LEU A 88 20.09 3.70 11.17
CA LEU A 88 19.58 4.70 12.11
C LEU A 88 20.35 6.02 11.99
N SER A 89 21.68 5.95 11.90
CA SER A 89 22.53 7.14 11.73
C SER A 89 22.22 7.87 10.43
N ARG A 90 21.98 7.14 9.31
CA ARG A 90 21.56 7.72 8.02
C ARG A 90 20.28 8.56 8.14
N VAL A 91 19.32 8.15 8.97
CA VAL A 91 18.04 8.86 9.18
C VAL A 91 18.05 9.84 10.37
N GLY A 92 19.22 10.14 10.94
CA GLY A 92 19.38 11.10 12.04
C GLY A 92 18.98 10.58 13.43
N LEU A 93 18.90 9.27 13.63
CA LEU A 93 18.56 8.63 14.90
C LEU A 93 19.80 7.98 15.53
N SER A 94 20.07 8.27 16.81
CA SER A 94 21.21 7.70 17.54
C SER A 94 20.86 6.40 18.27
N SER A 95 21.83 5.47 18.32
CA SER A 95 21.65 4.13 18.90
C SER A 95 21.44 4.10 20.42
N SER A 96 21.71 5.21 21.11
CA SER A 96 21.49 5.36 22.56
C SER A 96 20.02 5.24 22.96
N ALA A 97 19.08 5.60 22.08
CA ALA A 97 17.65 5.42 22.30
C ALA A 97 17.23 3.93 22.35
N SER A 98 17.91 3.05 21.60
CA SER A 98 17.56 1.63 21.49
C SER A 98 17.99 0.80 22.72
N GLN A 99 19.06 1.20 23.41
CA GLN A 99 19.59 0.43 24.55
C GLN A 99 18.67 0.44 25.78
N ALA A 100 17.76 1.42 25.89
CA ALA A 100 16.75 1.45 26.94
C ALA A 100 15.70 0.31 26.77
N ALA A 101 15.35 -0.04 25.54
CA ALA A 101 14.33 -1.06 25.25
C ALA A 101 14.82 -2.50 25.47
N GLN A 102 16.09 -2.78 25.19
CA GLN A 102 16.63 -4.15 25.24
C GLN A 102 16.84 -4.70 26.66
N ARG A 103 16.86 -3.86 27.71
CA ARG A 103 17.07 -4.30 29.10
C ARG A 103 15.89 -5.09 29.69
N VAL A 104 14.71 -5.05 29.07
CA VAL A 104 13.51 -5.78 29.55
C VAL A 104 13.46 -7.22 29.02
N SER A 105 14.07 -7.51 27.88
CA SER A 105 14.00 -8.82 27.20
C SER A 105 15.08 -9.83 27.61
N ALA A 106 16.05 -9.45 28.45
CA ALA A 106 17.17 -10.31 28.84
C ALA A 106 16.89 -11.26 30.03
N ALA A 107 15.65 -11.31 30.53
CA ALA A 107 15.29 -11.92 31.81
C ALA A 107 14.50 -13.25 31.71
N SER A 108 14.68 -14.03 30.63
CA SER A 108 14.19 -15.41 30.56
C SER A 108 15.12 -16.27 29.70
N GLY A 109 16.09 -16.90 30.36
CA GLY A 109 17.15 -17.68 29.71
C GLY A 109 16.68 -19.01 29.10
N SER A 110 17.54 -19.55 28.25
CA SER A 110 17.38 -20.80 27.52
C SER A 110 17.19 -22.05 28.38
N SER A 111 16.41 -22.99 27.85
CA SER A 111 16.92 -24.37 27.70
C SER A 111 16.33 -24.99 26.43
N GLY A 112 17.12 -25.80 25.73
CA GLY A 112 16.71 -26.49 24.51
C GLY A 112 17.37 -27.86 24.42
N VAL A 113 16.79 -28.76 23.64
CA VAL A 113 17.35 -30.06 23.25
C VAL A 113 16.89 -30.36 21.83
N SER A 114 17.78 -30.94 21.03
CA SER A 114 17.50 -31.43 19.68
C SER A 114 17.08 -32.90 19.70
N SER A 115 16.09 -33.27 18.89
CA SER A 115 15.88 -34.65 18.42
C SER A 115 15.19 -34.65 17.06
N ALA A 116 15.19 -35.79 16.37
CA ALA A 116 14.94 -35.87 14.93
C ALA A 116 13.87 -36.91 14.55
N ALA A 117 13.41 -36.80 13.30
CA ALA A 117 12.60 -37.75 12.53
C ALA A 117 11.16 -38.05 13.04
N GLY A 118 10.20 -37.99 12.12
CA GLY A 118 8.78 -38.23 12.40
C GLY A 118 7.89 -37.93 11.20
N ALA A 119 8.02 -38.71 10.13
CA ALA A 119 7.21 -38.51 8.93
C ALA A 119 5.77 -39.03 9.12
N SER A 120 4.78 -38.17 8.92
CA SER A 120 3.43 -38.59 8.54
C SER A 120 2.85 -37.57 7.56
N ALA A 121 2.33 -38.05 6.43
CA ALA A 121 1.71 -37.19 5.43
C ALA A 121 0.24 -36.98 5.78
N SER A 122 -0.18 -35.73 5.97
CA SER A 122 -1.58 -35.33 5.85
C SER A 122 -1.75 -34.51 4.58
N ALA A 123 -2.81 -34.78 3.83
CA ALA A 123 -3.07 -34.16 2.53
C ALA A 123 -3.61 -32.74 2.69
N ALA A 124 -2.75 -31.79 3.06
CA ALA A 124 -3.04 -30.38 2.95
C ALA A 124 -3.28 -30.03 1.48
N GLY A 125 -4.49 -29.53 1.15
CA GLY A 125 -4.83 -29.12 -0.21
C GLY A 125 -3.86 -28.06 -0.70
N ALA A 126 -3.20 -28.31 -1.84
CA ALA A 126 -2.15 -27.44 -2.35
C ALA A 126 -2.70 -26.02 -2.59
N ALA A 127 -2.12 -25.03 -1.90
CA ALA A 127 -2.37 -23.64 -2.20
C ALA A 127 -1.88 -23.35 -3.63
N ALA A 128 -2.81 -23.06 -4.55
CA ALA A 128 -2.47 -22.81 -5.94
C ALA A 128 -1.47 -21.64 -6.03
N ALA A 129 -0.36 -21.88 -6.75
CA ALA A 129 0.68 -20.86 -6.93
C ALA A 129 0.07 -19.62 -7.60
N ALA A 130 0.46 -18.44 -7.14
CA ALA A 130 0.00 -17.20 -7.75
C ALA A 130 0.52 -17.12 -9.21
N PRO A 131 -0.32 -16.71 -10.17
CA PRO A 131 0.05 -16.72 -11.58
C PRO A 131 1.21 -15.75 -11.86
N PRO A 132 2.05 -16.03 -12.88
CA PRO A 132 3.26 -15.27 -13.17
C PRO A 132 2.94 -13.93 -13.86
N ILE A 133 2.37 -12.98 -13.11
CA ILE A 133 1.79 -11.75 -13.67
C ILE A 133 2.74 -10.53 -13.68
N LEU A 134 2.68 -9.74 -14.76
CA LEU A 134 3.35 -8.45 -14.91
C LEU A 134 2.67 -7.34 -14.08
N LEU A 135 3.44 -6.55 -13.33
CA LEU A 135 2.95 -5.55 -12.38
C LEU A 135 3.50 -4.14 -12.67
N ALA A 136 2.59 -3.20 -12.92
CA ALA A 136 2.94 -1.83 -13.30
C ALA A 136 3.57 -0.99 -12.17
N ASN A 137 4.58 -0.19 -12.51
CA ASN A 137 5.10 0.90 -11.69
C ASN A 137 4.28 2.20 -11.88
N PRO A 138 4.23 3.12 -10.90
CA PRO A 138 3.70 4.46 -11.15
C PRO A 138 4.60 5.22 -12.13
N TRP A 139 4.01 6.03 -13.01
CA TRP A 139 4.74 7.10 -13.69
C TRP A 139 4.98 8.28 -12.73
N ASP A 140 6.08 9.00 -12.95
CA ASP A 140 6.59 10.07 -12.09
C ASP A 140 6.38 11.49 -12.66
N ASN A 141 5.86 11.61 -13.89
CA ASN A 141 5.80 12.83 -14.72
C ASN A 141 7.15 13.33 -15.26
N ALA A 142 8.27 12.65 -14.97
CA ALA A 142 9.59 13.04 -15.44
C ALA A 142 10.01 12.25 -16.69
N GLN A 143 9.64 10.97 -16.79
CA GLN A 143 9.96 10.16 -17.96
C GLN A 143 9.10 10.55 -19.17
N ASP A 144 9.73 10.78 -20.33
CA ASP A 144 9.00 10.86 -21.61
C ASP A 144 8.42 9.49 -22.00
N LEU A 145 7.13 9.49 -22.38
CA LEU A 145 6.35 8.33 -22.81
C LEU A 145 5.92 8.44 -24.28
N SER A 146 6.50 9.36 -25.06
CA SER A 146 6.30 9.46 -26.50
C SER A 146 6.61 8.12 -27.19
N GLY A 147 5.72 7.70 -28.08
CA GLY A 147 5.78 6.42 -28.80
C GLY A 147 5.34 5.19 -27.99
N TRP A 148 5.08 5.29 -26.67
CA TRP A 148 4.59 4.17 -25.86
C TRP A 148 3.15 3.79 -26.21
N TRP A 149 2.78 2.54 -25.97
CA TRP A 149 1.39 2.09 -26.13
C TRP A 149 0.57 2.47 -24.91
N MET A 150 -0.65 2.96 -25.13
CA MET A 150 -1.50 3.61 -24.15
C MET A 150 -2.90 3.02 -24.21
N SER A 151 -3.47 2.67 -23.05
CA SER A 151 -4.82 2.12 -22.90
C SER A 151 -5.49 2.60 -21.61
N GLU A 152 -6.83 2.50 -21.53
CA GLU A 152 -7.55 2.85 -20.30
C GLU A 152 -7.15 1.95 -19.15
N LYS A 153 -6.91 2.53 -17.95
CA LYS A 153 -6.85 1.74 -16.74
C LYS A 153 -8.26 1.35 -16.30
N LEU A 154 -8.57 0.07 -16.46
CA LEU A 154 -9.81 -0.54 -16.01
C LEU A 154 -9.84 -0.68 -14.47
N ASP A 155 -10.95 -0.24 -13.87
CA ASP A 155 -11.32 -0.43 -12.46
C ASP A 155 -12.17 -1.70 -12.31
N GLY A 156 -11.52 -2.86 -12.42
CA GLY A 156 -12.15 -4.18 -12.43
C GLY A 156 -11.52 -5.15 -11.44
N VAL A 157 -11.50 -6.44 -11.79
CA VAL A 157 -10.83 -7.48 -11.02
C VAL A 157 -9.95 -8.33 -11.93
N ARG A 158 -8.63 -8.09 -11.90
CA ARG A 158 -7.65 -8.83 -12.70
C ARG A 158 -7.76 -10.34 -12.55
N ALA A 159 -7.88 -11.02 -13.68
CA ALA A 159 -7.87 -12.47 -13.79
C ALA A 159 -6.85 -12.91 -14.85
N TYR A 160 -6.00 -13.85 -14.46
CA TYR A 160 -5.17 -14.63 -15.35
C TYR A 160 -5.99 -15.86 -15.78
N TRP A 161 -6.28 -15.99 -17.06
CA TRP A 161 -6.83 -17.22 -17.63
C TRP A 161 -5.67 -18.19 -17.87
N ASP A 162 -5.74 -19.39 -17.30
CA ASP A 162 -4.66 -20.39 -17.39
C ASP A 162 -4.78 -21.36 -18.59
N GLY A 163 -5.76 -21.12 -19.47
CA GLY A 163 -6.19 -22.05 -20.53
C GLY A 163 -7.47 -22.82 -20.19
N LYS A 164 -7.93 -22.77 -18.92
CA LYS A 164 -9.09 -23.54 -18.44
C LYS A 164 -9.90 -22.84 -17.36
N ASP A 165 -9.25 -22.06 -16.51
CA ASP A 165 -9.83 -21.45 -15.33
C ASP A 165 -9.32 -20.01 -15.13
N PHE A 166 -10.16 -19.17 -14.55
CA PHE A 166 -9.81 -17.81 -14.18
C PHE A 166 -9.17 -17.78 -12.79
N ILE A 167 -7.91 -17.37 -12.73
CA ILE A 167 -7.09 -17.32 -11.52
C ILE A 167 -6.84 -15.85 -11.13
N SER A 168 -7.15 -15.51 -9.88
CA SER A 168 -6.84 -14.20 -9.32
C SER A 168 -5.33 -13.98 -9.19
N ARG A 169 -4.94 -12.70 -9.09
CA ARG A 169 -3.60 -12.25 -8.70
C ARG A 169 -2.97 -12.98 -7.50
N LEU A 170 -3.77 -13.58 -6.61
CA LEU A 170 -3.31 -14.27 -5.40
C LEU A 170 -3.49 -15.80 -5.47
N GLY A 171 -3.67 -16.39 -6.67
CA GLY A 171 -3.83 -17.83 -6.87
C GLY A 171 -5.25 -18.37 -6.62
N ASN A 172 -6.15 -17.61 -5.98
CA ASN A 172 -7.54 -18.03 -5.80
C ASN A 172 -8.28 -18.09 -7.15
N ARG A 173 -9.00 -19.18 -7.40
CA ARG A 173 -9.86 -19.37 -8.58
C ARG A 173 -11.14 -18.52 -8.50
N TYR A 174 -11.57 -17.95 -9.63
CA TYR A 174 -12.90 -17.38 -9.81
C TYR A 174 -13.86 -18.44 -10.38
N HIS A 175 -15.05 -18.54 -9.81
CA HIS A 175 -16.02 -19.57 -10.20
C HIS A 175 -16.90 -19.07 -11.36
N ALA A 176 -16.31 -18.95 -12.54
CA ALA A 176 -17.04 -18.60 -13.75
C ALA A 176 -18.07 -19.69 -14.13
N PRO A 177 -19.22 -19.30 -14.72
CA PRO A 177 -20.11 -20.24 -15.39
C PRO A 177 -19.46 -20.84 -16.64
N ALA A 178 -19.81 -22.08 -17.00
CA ALA A 178 -19.23 -22.76 -18.16
C ALA A 178 -19.48 -22.03 -19.49
N TRP A 179 -20.63 -21.34 -19.60
CA TRP A 179 -20.96 -20.52 -20.78
C TRP A 179 -20.09 -19.25 -20.88
N PHE A 180 -19.55 -18.73 -19.77
CA PHE A 180 -18.70 -17.54 -19.76
C PHE A 180 -17.27 -17.88 -20.23
N THR A 181 -16.82 -19.10 -19.93
CA THR A 181 -15.54 -19.65 -20.40
C THR A 181 -15.61 -20.28 -21.80
N GLN A 182 -16.81 -20.41 -22.38
CA GLN A 182 -17.00 -21.09 -23.65
C GLN A 182 -16.37 -20.29 -24.80
N GLY A 183 -15.59 -20.98 -25.64
CA GLY A 183 -14.89 -20.38 -26.77
C GLY A 183 -13.54 -19.75 -26.43
N LEU A 184 -13.17 -19.59 -25.15
CA LEU A 184 -11.82 -19.14 -24.79
C LEU A 184 -10.76 -20.16 -25.25
N PRO A 185 -9.56 -19.69 -25.64
CA PRO A 185 -8.47 -20.57 -26.09
C PRO A 185 -7.86 -21.33 -24.90
N ASP A 186 -7.15 -22.43 -25.18
CA ASP A 186 -6.37 -23.18 -24.20
C ASP A 186 -5.01 -22.52 -23.86
N THR A 187 -4.67 -21.42 -24.52
CA THR A 187 -3.50 -20.59 -24.22
C THR A 187 -3.73 -19.62 -23.05
N PRO A 188 -2.76 -19.41 -22.15
CA PRO A 188 -2.88 -18.42 -21.08
C PRO A 188 -3.05 -16.97 -21.56
N LEU A 189 -3.92 -16.21 -20.87
CA LEU A 189 -4.24 -14.81 -21.17
C LEU A 189 -4.30 -13.97 -19.88
N ASP A 190 -3.97 -12.68 -19.96
CA ASP A 190 -3.93 -11.76 -18.81
C ASP A 190 -4.83 -10.56 -19.08
N GLY A 191 -5.81 -10.34 -18.19
CA GLY A 191 -6.89 -9.39 -18.42
C GLY A 191 -7.65 -8.99 -17.15
N GLU A 192 -8.65 -8.13 -17.32
CA GLU A 192 -9.49 -7.63 -16.25
C GLU A 192 -10.92 -8.20 -16.39
N LEU A 193 -11.45 -8.86 -15.35
CA LEU A 193 -12.89 -9.09 -15.26
C LEU A 193 -13.54 -7.75 -14.91
N TRP A 194 -14.31 -7.19 -15.83
CA TRP A 194 -14.74 -5.79 -15.79
C TRP A 194 -16.24 -5.66 -16.03
N GLY A 195 -16.94 -5.05 -15.07
CA GLY A 195 -18.37 -4.75 -15.19
C GLY A 195 -18.68 -3.36 -15.76
N GLY A 196 -17.68 -2.58 -16.16
CA GLY A 196 -17.84 -1.19 -16.60
C GLY A 196 -17.27 -0.15 -15.62
N ARG A 197 -17.07 1.08 -16.10
CA ARG A 197 -16.56 2.22 -15.32
C ARG A 197 -17.37 2.48 -14.05
N LYS A 198 -16.69 2.78 -12.93
CA LYS A 198 -17.27 2.98 -11.58
C LYS A 198 -18.07 1.76 -11.03
N ARG A 199 -17.97 0.57 -11.64
CA ARG A 199 -18.68 -0.66 -11.20
C ARG A 199 -17.77 -1.68 -10.50
N PHE A 200 -16.60 -1.29 -9.97
CA PHE A 200 -15.71 -2.19 -9.21
C PHE A 200 -16.42 -2.96 -8.08
N GLN A 201 -17.15 -2.26 -7.21
CA GLN A 201 -17.87 -2.89 -6.09
C GLN A 201 -18.93 -3.90 -6.55
N ARG A 202 -19.59 -3.64 -7.69
CA ARG A 202 -20.51 -4.61 -8.32
C ARG A 202 -19.74 -5.80 -8.89
N THR A 203 -18.68 -5.55 -9.64
CA THR A 203 -17.80 -6.53 -10.27
C THR A 203 -17.25 -7.52 -9.25
N ILE A 204 -16.62 -7.03 -8.16
CA ILE A 204 -16.07 -7.88 -7.09
C ILE A 204 -17.17 -8.65 -6.32
N SER A 205 -18.39 -8.09 -6.21
CA SER A 205 -19.54 -8.77 -5.61
C SER A 205 -20.14 -9.91 -6.46
N ILE A 206 -19.74 -10.00 -7.74
CA ILE A 206 -20.14 -11.05 -8.68
C ILE A 206 -19.04 -12.12 -8.75
N VAL A 207 -17.81 -11.74 -9.12
CA VAL A 207 -16.76 -12.72 -9.44
C VAL A 207 -16.27 -13.51 -8.21
N ARG A 208 -16.47 -13.00 -6.99
CA ARG A 208 -16.15 -13.71 -5.75
C ARG A 208 -17.21 -14.73 -5.30
N ARG A 209 -18.36 -14.82 -5.98
CA ARG A 209 -19.39 -15.81 -5.65
C ARG A 209 -19.00 -17.18 -6.18
N GLN A 210 -19.43 -18.23 -5.47
CA GLN A 210 -19.31 -19.62 -5.91
C GLN A 210 -20.59 -20.14 -6.61
N ASP A 211 -21.64 -19.31 -6.64
CA ASP A 211 -22.99 -19.66 -7.13
C ASP A 211 -23.11 -19.80 -8.66
N LYS A 212 -22.07 -19.38 -9.42
CA LYS A 212 -22.09 -19.30 -10.90
C LYS A 212 -23.33 -18.57 -11.44
N SER A 213 -23.82 -17.59 -10.70
CA SER A 213 -25.08 -16.89 -10.97
C SER A 213 -25.06 -16.09 -12.28
N ASP A 214 -26.26 -15.88 -12.82
CA ASP A 214 -26.52 -15.13 -14.06
C ASP A 214 -25.99 -13.68 -14.05
N HIS A 215 -25.61 -13.13 -12.89
CA HIS A 215 -24.95 -11.82 -12.79
C HIS A 215 -23.61 -11.76 -13.55
N TRP A 216 -22.97 -12.89 -13.86
CA TRP A 216 -21.81 -12.91 -14.77
C TRP A 216 -22.12 -12.33 -16.16
N LYS A 217 -23.39 -12.20 -16.55
CA LYS A 217 -23.83 -11.51 -17.80
C LYS A 217 -23.55 -10.00 -17.77
N GLU A 218 -23.28 -9.43 -16.59
CA GLU A 218 -22.85 -8.03 -16.42
C GLU A 218 -21.33 -7.82 -16.60
N ILE A 219 -20.56 -8.88 -16.86
CA ILE A 219 -19.10 -8.89 -16.85
C ILE A 219 -18.53 -9.11 -18.26
N ARG A 220 -17.41 -8.45 -18.57
CA ARG A 220 -16.50 -8.77 -19.67
C ARG A 220 -15.17 -9.30 -19.14
N PHE A 221 -14.47 -10.11 -19.91
CA PHE A 221 -13.04 -10.37 -19.73
C PHE A 221 -12.26 -9.55 -20.75
N VAL A 222 -11.74 -8.38 -20.32
CA VAL A 222 -11.04 -7.46 -21.22
C VAL A 222 -9.53 -7.76 -21.15
N VAL A 223 -8.98 -8.29 -22.23
CA VAL A 223 -7.68 -8.97 -22.24
C VAL A 223 -6.59 -8.04 -22.77
N PHE A 224 -5.53 -7.83 -21.99
CA PHE A 224 -4.50 -6.82 -22.28
C PHE A 224 -3.09 -7.41 -22.49
N ASP A 225 -2.87 -8.71 -22.29
CA ASP A 225 -1.62 -9.38 -22.66
C ASP A 225 -1.80 -10.89 -22.88
N ALA A 226 -0.83 -11.52 -23.56
CA ALA A 226 -0.77 -12.96 -23.85
C ALA A 226 0.53 -13.55 -23.28
N PRO A 227 0.58 -13.92 -21.97
CA PRO A 227 1.83 -14.19 -21.25
C PRO A 227 2.69 -15.34 -21.78
N ALA A 228 2.07 -16.31 -22.49
CA ALA A 228 2.76 -17.50 -22.99
C ALA A 228 3.49 -17.28 -24.34
N LEU A 229 3.27 -16.15 -25.01
CA LEU A 229 3.88 -15.85 -26.30
C LEU A 229 5.16 -15.03 -26.12
N ASP A 230 6.34 -15.62 -26.35
CA ASP A 230 7.63 -14.92 -26.21
C ASP A 230 7.94 -13.99 -27.39
N ALA A 231 7.15 -12.93 -27.54
CA ALA A 231 7.26 -11.92 -28.59
C ALA A 231 7.21 -10.49 -28.01
N PRO A 232 7.62 -9.45 -28.77
CA PRO A 232 7.31 -8.05 -28.52
C PRO A 232 5.83 -7.78 -28.19
N PHE A 233 5.55 -6.74 -27.39
CA PHE A 233 4.19 -6.40 -26.97
C PHE A 233 3.23 -6.16 -28.14
N GLU A 234 3.73 -5.51 -29.20
CA GLU A 234 3.04 -5.32 -30.47
C GLU A 234 2.50 -6.64 -31.04
N ASP A 235 3.37 -7.63 -31.20
CA ASP A 235 3.03 -8.93 -31.76
C ASP A 235 2.07 -9.70 -30.84
N ARG A 236 2.19 -9.55 -29.52
CA ARG A 236 1.29 -10.19 -28.55
C ARG A 236 -0.12 -9.60 -28.57
N ILE A 237 -0.27 -8.27 -28.69
CA ILE A 237 -1.58 -7.62 -28.85
C ILE A 237 -2.21 -7.98 -30.20
N ASP A 238 -1.45 -7.98 -31.30
CA ASP A 238 -2.00 -8.32 -32.61
C ASP A 238 -2.28 -9.82 -32.76
N HIS A 239 -1.55 -10.69 -32.06
CA HIS A 239 -1.93 -12.10 -31.88
C HIS A 239 -3.24 -12.22 -31.09
N LEU A 240 -3.34 -11.56 -29.93
CA LEU A 240 -4.51 -11.58 -29.05
C LEU A 240 -5.78 -11.07 -29.77
N ARG A 241 -5.68 -9.99 -30.56
CA ARG A 241 -6.76 -9.49 -31.43
C ARG A 241 -7.23 -10.54 -32.43
N LYS A 242 -6.31 -11.19 -33.15
CA LYS A 242 -6.62 -12.25 -34.14
C LYS A 242 -7.22 -13.49 -33.47
N LEU A 243 -6.70 -13.87 -32.30
CA LEU A 243 -7.16 -15.00 -31.52
C LEU A 243 -8.60 -14.78 -31.04
N LEU A 244 -8.88 -13.65 -30.37
CA LEU A 244 -10.22 -13.36 -29.86
C LEU A 244 -11.24 -13.14 -30.99
N ALA A 245 -10.84 -12.55 -32.13
CA ALA A 245 -11.69 -12.43 -33.31
C ALA A 245 -12.00 -13.77 -34.01
N ALA A 246 -11.15 -14.80 -33.83
CA ALA A 246 -11.39 -16.15 -34.33
C ALA A 246 -12.20 -17.02 -33.35
N THR A 247 -12.23 -16.67 -32.05
CA THR A 247 -13.00 -17.40 -31.04
C THR A 247 -14.47 -16.99 -31.00
N ALA A 248 -15.36 -17.97 -30.81
CA ALA A 248 -16.77 -17.73 -30.51
C ALA A 248 -16.99 -17.42 -29.02
N ALA A 249 -16.23 -16.47 -28.46
CA ALA A 249 -16.21 -16.11 -27.03
C ALA A 249 -16.85 -14.72 -26.78
N PRO A 250 -18.20 -14.58 -26.78
CA PRO A 250 -18.90 -13.29 -26.78
C PRO A 250 -18.77 -12.46 -25.48
N HIS A 251 -17.97 -12.93 -24.52
CA HIS A 251 -17.71 -12.30 -23.23
C HIS A 251 -16.27 -11.80 -23.07
N ALA A 252 -15.38 -12.07 -24.04
CA ALA A 252 -13.99 -11.64 -24.00
C ALA A 252 -13.67 -10.68 -25.15
N ASP A 253 -13.05 -9.54 -24.82
CA ASP A 253 -12.74 -8.46 -25.74
C ASP A 253 -11.24 -8.15 -25.66
N ALA A 254 -10.59 -7.84 -26.78
CA ALA A 254 -9.20 -7.37 -26.79
C ALA A 254 -9.15 -5.93 -26.25
N HIS A 255 -8.24 -5.62 -25.31
CA HIS A 255 -8.14 -4.26 -24.77
C HIS A 255 -7.51 -3.32 -25.79
N ASP A 256 -8.18 -2.19 -26.04
CA ASP A 256 -7.74 -1.21 -27.02
C ASP A 256 -6.47 -0.49 -26.57
N HIS A 257 -5.51 -0.39 -27.49
CA HIS A 257 -4.21 0.26 -27.29
C HIS A 257 -3.91 1.14 -28.50
N GLU A 258 -3.63 2.42 -28.24
CA GLU A 258 -3.12 3.39 -29.21
C GLU A 258 -1.69 3.82 -28.88
N ARG A 259 -1.03 4.60 -29.74
CA ARG A 259 0.30 5.16 -29.43
C ARG A 259 0.17 6.54 -28.80
N CYS A 260 0.74 6.69 -27.61
CA CYS A 260 1.06 7.98 -27.02
C CYS A 260 1.93 8.77 -27.99
N ARG A 261 1.44 9.92 -28.47
CA ARG A 261 2.19 10.79 -29.39
C ARG A 261 3.23 11.61 -28.65
N ASP A 262 2.80 12.20 -27.53
CA ASP A 262 3.57 13.11 -26.68
C ASP A 262 2.87 13.27 -25.31
N THR A 263 3.49 14.00 -24.39
CA THR A 263 2.96 14.27 -23.04
C THR A 263 1.65 15.09 -23.03
N ALA A 264 1.35 15.89 -24.05
CA ALA A 264 0.07 16.59 -24.15
C ALA A 264 -1.05 15.63 -24.58
N HIS A 265 -0.77 14.71 -25.50
CA HIS A 265 -1.67 13.61 -25.86
C HIS A 265 -2.02 12.74 -24.64
N LEU A 266 -1.01 12.34 -23.88
CA LEU A 266 -1.16 11.56 -22.65
C LEU A 266 -2.09 12.25 -21.64
N ARG A 267 -1.92 13.56 -21.44
CA ARG A 267 -2.76 14.36 -20.52
C ARG A 267 -4.18 14.54 -21.03
N ALA A 268 -4.36 14.82 -22.33
CA ALA A 268 -5.68 14.98 -22.94
C ALA A 268 -6.49 13.68 -22.86
N GLU A 269 -5.87 12.53 -23.15
CA GLU A 269 -6.53 11.22 -23.08
C GLU A 269 -6.84 10.81 -21.63
N LEU A 270 -5.94 11.11 -20.69
CA LEU A 270 -6.17 10.91 -19.25
C LEU A 270 -7.41 11.68 -18.78
N SER A 271 -7.48 12.97 -19.09
CA SER A 271 -8.64 13.81 -18.78
C SER A 271 -9.92 13.32 -19.46
N ARG A 272 -9.85 12.82 -20.70
CA ARG A 272 -11.01 12.26 -21.41
C ARG A 272 -11.52 10.99 -20.72
N VAL A 273 -10.63 10.07 -20.37
CA VAL A 273 -10.97 8.82 -19.68
C VAL A 273 -11.58 9.10 -18.31
N GLU A 274 -10.97 9.99 -17.51
CA GLU A 274 -11.47 10.34 -16.17
C GLU A 274 -12.80 11.10 -16.22
N ALA A 275 -13.01 12.00 -17.20
CA ALA A 275 -14.30 12.65 -17.43
C ALA A 275 -15.42 11.65 -17.77
N LEU A 276 -15.09 10.59 -18.52
CA LEU A 276 -15.99 9.47 -18.80
C LEU A 276 -16.06 8.43 -17.65
N GLY A 277 -15.32 8.64 -16.56
CA GLY A 277 -15.37 7.87 -15.32
C GLY A 277 -14.39 6.69 -15.20
N GLY A 278 -13.36 6.62 -16.02
CA GLY A 278 -12.28 5.63 -15.92
C GLY A 278 -11.29 5.94 -14.79
N GLU A 279 -10.31 5.05 -14.56
CA GLU A 279 -9.43 5.10 -13.38
C GLU A 279 -8.04 5.75 -13.63
N GLY A 280 -7.78 6.17 -14.86
CA GLY A 280 -6.47 6.60 -15.35
C GLY A 280 -6.07 5.83 -16.63
N LEU A 281 -4.77 5.72 -16.89
CA LEU A 281 -4.22 5.06 -18.07
C LEU A 281 -3.13 4.02 -17.71
N MET A 282 -2.91 3.07 -18.62
CA MET A 282 -1.84 2.08 -18.58
C MET A 282 -0.92 2.28 -19.79
N LEU A 283 0.39 2.39 -19.54
CA LEU A 283 1.39 2.74 -20.54
C LEU A 283 2.42 1.59 -20.67
N ARG A 284 2.62 1.06 -21.88
CA ARG A 284 3.48 -0.10 -22.15
C ARG A 284 4.60 0.24 -23.13
N LYS A 285 5.85 -0.09 -22.75
CA LYS A 285 7.06 0.18 -23.53
C LYS A 285 7.03 -0.58 -24.87
N PRO A 286 7.28 0.09 -26.01
CA PRO A 286 7.38 -0.58 -27.31
C PRO A 286 8.48 -1.66 -27.31
N GLY A 287 8.25 -2.76 -28.03
CA GLY A 287 9.19 -3.88 -28.11
C GLY A 287 9.35 -4.70 -26.82
N SER A 288 8.64 -4.38 -25.73
CA SER A 288 8.83 -5.08 -24.45
C SER A 288 8.23 -6.50 -24.46
N ARG A 289 9.03 -7.47 -23.97
CA ARG A 289 8.57 -8.84 -23.72
C ARG A 289 7.57 -8.89 -22.55
N TYR A 290 7.03 -10.07 -22.28
CA TYR A 290 6.31 -10.33 -21.03
C TYR A 290 7.32 -10.71 -19.94
N GLU A 291 7.12 -10.21 -18.72
CA GLU A 291 7.99 -10.49 -17.57
C GLU A 291 7.14 -10.55 -16.29
N ALA A 292 7.35 -11.59 -15.48
CA ALA A 292 6.61 -11.77 -14.24
C ALA A 292 7.20 -10.89 -13.11
N GLY A 293 6.34 -10.28 -12.30
CA GLY A 293 6.76 -9.37 -11.24
C GLY A 293 6.68 -7.89 -11.64
N ARG A 294 7.47 -7.02 -10.98
CA ARG A 294 7.32 -5.56 -11.05
C ARG A 294 8.34 -4.93 -11.99
N SER A 295 7.88 -4.36 -13.11
CA SER A 295 8.75 -3.77 -14.14
C SER A 295 8.48 -2.29 -14.40
N SER A 296 9.49 -1.61 -14.97
CA SER A 296 9.38 -0.30 -15.61
C SER A 296 8.83 -0.37 -17.04
N THR A 297 8.75 -1.55 -17.67
CA THR A 297 8.16 -1.68 -19.02
C THR A 297 6.67 -1.41 -19.04
N LEU A 298 5.97 -1.61 -17.92
CA LEU A 298 4.56 -1.29 -17.74
C LEU A 298 4.41 -0.21 -16.65
N LEU A 299 3.80 0.90 -17.02
CA LEU A 299 3.50 2.02 -16.13
C LEU A 299 1.99 2.19 -15.96
N LYS A 300 1.59 2.73 -14.80
CA LYS A 300 0.26 3.27 -14.56
C LYS A 300 0.35 4.79 -14.45
N VAL A 301 -0.54 5.48 -15.16
CA VAL A 301 -0.72 6.93 -15.10
C VAL A 301 -2.07 7.21 -14.46
N LYS A 302 -2.11 8.20 -13.59
CA LYS A 302 -3.30 8.72 -12.91
C LYS A 302 -3.18 10.24 -12.88
N SER A 303 -4.29 10.96 -12.86
CA SER A 303 -4.21 12.39 -12.57
C SER A 303 -3.59 12.63 -11.20
N PHE A 304 -2.86 13.73 -11.13
CA PHE A 304 -2.46 14.35 -9.88
C PHE A 304 -3.23 15.66 -9.78
N PHE A 305 -3.68 16.00 -8.59
CA PHE A 305 -4.30 17.26 -8.25
C PHE A 305 -3.23 18.23 -7.79
N ASP A 306 -3.32 19.48 -8.23
CA ASP A 306 -2.50 20.58 -7.73
C ASP A 306 -3.31 21.40 -6.73
N ALA A 307 -2.66 21.84 -5.64
CA ALA A 307 -3.25 22.73 -4.64
C ALA A 307 -2.17 23.58 -3.97
N GLU A 308 -2.59 24.65 -3.28
CA GLU A 308 -1.72 25.54 -2.52
C GLU A 308 -1.59 25.12 -1.04
N ALA A 309 -0.40 25.28 -0.48
CA ALA A 309 -0.12 25.11 0.95
C ALA A 309 0.85 26.20 1.46
N LEU A 310 0.70 26.59 2.73
CA LEU A 310 1.59 27.54 3.40
C LEU A 310 2.79 26.81 4.00
N VAL A 311 4.01 27.29 3.76
CA VAL A 311 5.22 26.75 4.38
C VAL A 311 5.29 27.15 5.86
N ILE A 312 5.31 26.17 6.75
CA ILE A 312 5.37 26.37 8.21
C ILE A 312 6.82 26.30 8.71
N GLU A 313 7.58 25.30 8.30
CA GLU A 313 8.99 25.11 8.71
C GLU A 313 9.79 24.31 7.66
N HIS A 314 11.12 24.36 7.79
CA HIS A 314 12.05 23.52 7.03
C HIS A 314 12.45 22.30 7.86
N GLN A 315 12.30 21.12 7.28
CA GLN A 315 12.72 19.87 7.90
C GLN A 315 14.10 19.49 7.34
N ALA A 316 15.08 19.40 8.24
CA ALA A 316 16.48 19.13 7.91
C ALA A 316 16.63 17.78 7.18
N GLY A 317 17.38 17.79 6.10
CA GLY A 317 17.59 16.60 5.28
C GLY A 317 18.57 15.60 5.87
N ALA A 318 18.50 14.39 5.34
CA ALA A 318 19.28 13.22 5.71
C ALA A 318 19.95 12.61 4.45
N GLY A 319 20.93 11.72 4.60
CA GLY A 319 21.72 11.20 3.46
C GLY A 319 22.27 12.33 2.56
N ARG A 320 22.03 12.27 1.24
CA ARG A 320 22.37 13.34 0.25
C ARG A 320 21.85 14.75 0.58
N HIS A 321 20.91 14.88 1.53
CA HIS A 321 20.30 16.14 1.94
C HIS A 321 20.75 16.59 3.34
N ALA A 322 21.69 15.88 3.97
CA ALA A 322 22.36 16.35 5.19
C ALA A 322 22.94 17.76 4.99
N GLY A 323 22.79 18.63 5.99
CA GLY A 323 23.22 20.04 5.93
C GLY A 323 22.37 20.95 5.03
N ARG A 324 21.24 20.46 4.48
CA ARG A 324 20.32 21.23 3.63
C ARG A 324 18.86 20.79 3.82
N MET A 325 17.92 21.33 3.05
CA MET A 325 16.48 21.03 3.22
C MET A 325 16.11 19.64 2.65
N GLY A 326 15.52 18.80 3.50
CA GLY A 326 14.97 17.49 3.14
C GLY A 326 13.48 17.55 2.78
N ALA A 327 12.70 18.30 3.56
CA ALA A 327 11.29 18.58 3.30
C ALA A 327 10.87 19.98 3.78
N LEU A 328 9.73 20.45 3.26
CA LEU A 328 8.95 21.53 3.86
C LEU A 328 7.80 20.91 4.66
N LEU A 329 7.59 21.33 5.91
CA LEU A 329 6.28 21.14 6.55
C LEU A 329 5.36 22.24 6.04
N VAL A 330 4.19 21.85 5.56
CA VAL A 330 3.20 22.79 5.03
C VAL A 330 1.82 22.57 5.65
N GLU A 331 0.96 23.58 5.52
CA GLU A 331 -0.41 23.59 6.03
C GLU A 331 -1.41 23.95 4.90
N LEU A 332 -2.54 23.24 4.81
CA LEU A 332 -3.65 23.59 3.93
C LEU A 332 -4.54 24.70 4.53
N PRO A 333 -5.41 25.37 3.74
CA PRO A 333 -6.33 26.39 4.25
C PRO A 333 -7.34 25.90 5.32
N ASP A 334 -7.46 24.59 5.55
CA ASP A 334 -8.28 23.98 6.61
C ASP A 334 -7.50 23.64 7.89
N GLY A 335 -6.19 23.91 7.93
CA GLY A 335 -5.27 23.57 9.04
C GLY A 335 -4.58 22.20 8.91
N THR A 336 -4.83 21.43 7.84
CA THR A 336 -4.21 20.12 7.64
C THR A 336 -2.70 20.25 7.39
N ARG A 337 -1.88 19.75 8.30
CA ARG A 337 -0.40 19.76 8.19
C ARG A 337 0.17 18.47 7.60
N PHE A 338 1.14 18.60 6.70
CA PHE A 338 1.87 17.48 6.11
C PHE A 338 3.24 17.90 5.56
N SER A 339 4.14 16.93 5.33
CA SER A 339 5.48 17.20 4.78
C SER A 339 5.53 16.97 3.26
N ILE A 340 6.12 17.91 2.53
CA ILE A 340 6.51 17.76 1.12
C ILE A 340 8.02 17.50 1.08
N GLY A 341 8.43 16.30 0.67
CA GLY A 341 9.85 15.88 0.61
C GLY A 341 10.44 15.71 -0.80
N THR A 342 9.67 15.95 -1.85
CA THR A 342 10.02 15.71 -3.26
C THR A 342 9.59 16.87 -4.15
N GLY A 343 10.09 16.92 -5.39
CA GLY A 343 9.82 17.99 -6.36
C GLY A 343 10.90 19.08 -6.41
N PHE A 344 11.63 19.31 -5.31
CA PHE A 344 12.69 20.32 -5.24
C PHE A 344 13.96 19.93 -6.01
N SER A 345 14.50 20.87 -6.79
CA SER A 345 15.85 20.81 -7.33
C SER A 345 16.92 20.87 -6.23
N ASP A 346 18.16 20.45 -6.53
CA ASP A 346 19.26 20.55 -5.56
C ASP A 346 19.55 22.01 -5.13
N LYS A 347 19.27 23.00 -6.00
CA LYS A 347 19.33 24.44 -5.71
C LYS A 347 18.24 24.87 -4.71
N GLU A 348 16.99 24.45 -4.91
CA GLU A 348 15.90 24.76 -3.97
C GLU A 348 16.07 24.03 -2.62
N ARG A 349 16.89 22.99 -2.55
CA ARG A 349 17.28 22.40 -1.26
C ARG A 349 18.35 23.19 -0.53
N GLN A 350 19.21 23.92 -1.26
CA GLN A 350 20.20 24.85 -0.71
C GLN A 350 19.59 26.22 -0.37
N SER A 351 18.56 26.64 -1.11
CA SER A 351 17.80 27.88 -0.91
C SER A 351 16.29 27.59 -0.92
N PRO A 352 15.74 26.98 0.15
CA PRO A 352 14.34 26.58 0.23
C PRO A 352 13.35 27.76 0.30
N PRO A 353 12.11 27.59 -0.21
CA PRO A 353 11.01 28.53 0.01
C PRO A 353 10.84 28.84 1.50
N PRO A 354 10.92 30.10 1.96
CA PRO A 354 10.96 30.42 3.38
C PRO A 354 9.63 30.13 4.09
N PRO A 355 9.63 29.95 5.43
CA PRO A 355 8.40 29.95 6.22
C PRO A 355 7.55 31.20 5.93
N GLY A 356 6.24 31.01 5.78
CA GLY A 356 5.30 32.04 5.32
C GLY A 356 5.15 32.15 3.80
N ALA A 357 6.00 31.49 3.00
CA ALA A 357 5.76 31.38 1.55
C ALA A 357 4.59 30.44 1.24
N ILE A 358 3.86 30.73 0.16
CA ILE A 358 2.86 29.82 -0.39
C ILE A 358 3.54 28.97 -1.48
N VAL A 359 3.26 27.67 -1.51
CA VAL A 359 3.74 26.76 -2.55
C VAL A 359 2.57 26.02 -3.19
N THR A 360 2.59 25.90 -4.51
CA THR A 360 1.75 24.91 -5.19
C THR A 360 2.44 23.55 -5.10
N PHE A 361 1.67 22.54 -4.70
CA PHE A 361 2.11 21.15 -4.58
C PHE A 361 1.13 20.21 -5.29
N ARG A 362 1.63 19.06 -5.72
CA ARG A 362 0.97 18.06 -6.55
C ARG A 362 0.83 16.73 -5.81
N TYR A 363 -0.38 16.18 -5.73
CA TYR A 363 -0.72 14.95 -4.99
C TYR A 363 -1.66 14.02 -5.79
N GLN A 364 -1.74 12.72 -5.46
CA GLN A 364 -2.55 11.76 -6.25
C GLN A 364 -3.96 11.53 -5.73
N GLU A 365 -4.13 11.54 -4.41
CA GLU A 365 -5.37 11.18 -3.71
C GLU A 365 -5.31 11.74 -2.29
N LEU A 366 -6.45 11.92 -1.61
CA LEU A 366 -6.47 12.23 -0.18
C LEU A 366 -6.54 10.95 0.66
N THR A 367 -6.13 11.03 1.93
CA THR A 367 -6.52 10.05 2.96
C THR A 367 -7.97 10.25 3.39
N ASP A 368 -8.53 9.26 4.11
CA ASP A 368 -9.81 9.39 4.82
C ASP A 368 -9.85 10.57 5.81
N ALA A 369 -8.68 11.10 6.19
CA ALA A 369 -8.48 12.24 7.09
C ALA A 369 -8.11 13.54 6.35
N GLY A 370 -8.37 13.64 5.04
CA GLY A 370 -8.12 14.84 4.22
C GLY A 370 -6.66 15.08 3.83
N VAL A 371 -5.69 14.46 4.51
CA VAL A 371 -4.25 14.63 4.22
C VAL A 371 -3.89 14.18 2.78
N PRO A 372 -3.22 15.03 1.97
CA PRO A 372 -2.75 14.67 0.63
C PRO A 372 -1.74 13.51 0.61
N ARG A 373 -1.89 12.58 -0.35
CA ARG A 373 -1.01 11.41 -0.51
C ARG A 373 -0.08 11.57 -1.71
N PHE A 374 1.18 11.22 -1.47
CA PHE A 374 2.32 11.42 -2.38
C PHE A 374 2.48 12.90 -2.84
N PRO A 375 2.46 13.88 -1.91
CA PRO A 375 2.65 15.28 -2.26
C PRO A 375 4.08 15.55 -2.74
N SER A 376 4.19 16.38 -3.77
CA SER A 376 5.44 16.83 -4.41
C SER A 376 5.36 18.32 -4.69
N TYR A 377 6.43 19.07 -4.45
CA TYR A 377 6.47 20.51 -4.70
C TYR A 377 6.49 20.81 -6.21
N VAL A 378 5.83 21.90 -6.62
CA VAL A 378 5.79 22.37 -8.01
C VAL A 378 6.46 23.74 -8.14
N ALA A 379 6.04 24.73 -7.36
CA ALA A 379 6.57 26.09 -7.40
C ALA A 379 6.19 26.90 -6.14
N VAL A 380 6.93 27.97 -5.87
CA VAL A 380 6.49 29.08 -5.00
C VAL A 380 5.40 29.89 -5.71
N ARG A 381 4.47 30.47 -4.95
CA ARG A 381 3.44 31.39 -5.43
C ARG A 381 3.58 32.74 -4.72
N ASP A 382 3.84 33.78 -5.50
CA ASP A 382 3.92 35.19 -5.11
C ASP A 382 2.69 35.99 -5.58
N ASP A 383 1.87 35.40 -6.45
CA ASP A 383 0.62 35.93 -7.02
C ASP A 383 -0.63 35.70 -6.14
N ILE A 384 -0.51 34.88 -5.09
CA ILE A 384 -1.60 34.52 -4.18
C ILE A 384 -1.35 35.10 -2.78
N GLN A 385 -2.42 35.55 -2.12
CA GLN A 385 -2.43 35.84 -0.69
C GLN A 385 -3.03 34.65 0.07
N TRP A 386 -2.44 34.29 1.22
CA TRP A 386 -2.94 33.16 2.01
C TRP A 386 -4.30 33.52 2.62
N PRO A 387 -5.35 32.69 2.44
CA PRO A 387 -6.68 33.00 2.91
C PRO A 387 -6.74 33.01 4.44
N PRO A 388 -7.27 34.06 5.09
CA PRO A 388 -7.54 34.04 6.52
C PRO A 388 -8.73 33.10 6.81
N ASP A 389 -8.40 31.94 7.39
CA ASP A 389 -9.28 30.85 7.85
C ASP A 389 -10.22 30.17 6.82
N ASN A 390 -9.99 28.86 6.63
CA ASN A 390 -11.01 27.80 6.41
C ASN A 390 -12.02 27.94 5.23
N ALA A 391 -11.84 28.88 4.31
CA ALA A 391 -12.82 29.16 3.25
C ALA A 391 -12.79 28.21 2.03
N VAL A 392 -11.69 27.46 1.80
CA VAL A 392 -11.31 27.04 0.43
C VAL A 392 -11.64 25.58 0.04
N LEU A 393 -12.24 24.78 0.94
CA LEU A 393 -12.71 23.41 0.60
C LEU A 393 -14.23 23.28 0.40
N ARG A 394 -14.88 24.31 -0.18
CA ARG A 394 -16.27 24.24 -0.69
C ARG A 394 -16.43 24.68 -2.14
N ARG A 395 -15.44 24.42 -3.02
CA ARG A 395 -15.57 24.67 -4.48
C ARG A 395 -14.92 23.66 -5.43
N ALA A 396 -14.70 22.42 -4.96
CA ALA A 396 -14.30 21.27 -5.81
C ALA A 396 -15.46 20.27 -6.07
N ALA A 397 -16.71 20.69 -5.87
CA ALA A 397 -17.91 19.85 -6.01
C ALA A 397 -19.06 20.64 -6.67
N VAL A 398 -18.93 20.91 -7.97
CA VAL A 398 -20.00 21.49 -8.80
C VAL A 398 -20.13 20.64 -10.07
N HIS A 399 -21.30 20.03 -10.27
CA HIS A 399 -21.65 19.37 -11.53
C HIS A 399 -22.00 20.43 -12.60
N PRO A 400 -21.88 20.11 -13.91
CA PRO A 400 -22.29 21.03 -14.96
C PRO A 400 -23.78 21.37 -14.86
N PRO A 401 -24.20 22.57 -15.31
CA PRO A 401 -25.61 22.95 -15.31
C PRO A 401 -26.40 22.11 -16.32
N SER A 402 -27.57 21.64 -15.90
CA SER A 402 -28.59 21.09 -16.80
C SER A 402 -29.74 22.08 -16.89
N ASP A 403 -29.89 22.74 -18.03
CA ASP A 403 -31.09 23.52 -18.34
C ASP A 403 -32.29 22.60 -18.52
N THR A 404 -33.40 22.83 -17.79
CA THR A 404 -34.76 22.84 -18.36
C THR A 404 -35.85 23.23 -17.33
N ILE A 405 -36.56 24.32 -17.63
CA ILE A 405 -38.02 24.50 -17.58
C ILE A 405 -38.81 23.96 -16.35
N SER A 406 -39.09 24.88 -15.42
CA SER A 406 -40.42 25.23 -14.85
C SER A 406 -41.55 24.18 -14.71
N ALA A 407 -42.05 24.00 -13.48
CA ALA A 407 -43.49 24.09 -13.15
C ALA A 407 -43.74 24.24 -11.62
N ALA A 408 -44.94 24.69 -11.25
CA ALA A 408 -45.46 24.72 -9.86
C ALA A 408 -45.83 23.30 -9.34
N GLY A 409 -46.06 23.03 -8.06
CA GLY A 409 -46.08 23.87 -6.84
C GLY A 409 -46.89 23.20 -5.72
N ALA A 410 -47.34 23.99 -4.73
CA ALA A 410 -48.12 23.61 -3.52
C ALA A 410 -47.33 23.04 -2.31
N SER A 411 -47.89 23.26 -1.12
CA SER A 411 -47.31 22.99 0.21
C SER A 411 -48.32 22.28 1.10
N VAL A 412 -47.87 21.35 1.94
CA VAL A 412 -48.60 20.81 3.11
C VAL A 412 -47.60 20.57 4.25
N ALA A 413 -48.02 20.80 5.49
CA ALA A 413 -47.16 20.76 6.69
C ALA A 413 -47.20 19.40 7.43
N ALA A 414 -46.19 19.16 8.28
CA ALA A 414 -46.23 18.15 9.35
C ALA A 414 -47.04 18.65 10.56
N PRO A 415 -47.70 17.76 11.33
CA PRO A 415 -47.18 17.39 12.66
C PRO A 415 -47.50 15.89 13.02
N PRO A 416 -47.62 15.44 14.29
CA PRO A 416 -46.50 14.96 15.12
C PRO A 416 -46.69 13.54 15.76
N ASP A 417 -45.65 13.00 16.40
CA ASP A 417 -45.75 11.84 17.33
C ASP A 417 -46.52 12.20 18.62
N PRO A 418 -47.33 11.28 19.21
CA PRO A 418 -46.88 10.46 20.36
C PRO A 418 -47.67 9.10 20.49
N PRO A 419 -47.81 8.45 21.68
CA PRO A 419 -46.83 7.78 22.56
C PRO A 419 -47.11 6.24 22.73
N PRO A 420 -46.31 5.46 23.51
CA PRO A 420 -46.38 3.98 23.54
C PRO A 420 -46.93 3.34 24.83
N ALA A 421 -47.40 2.08 24.77
CA ALA A 421 -47.27 1.04 25.82
C ALA A 421 -47.79 -0.37 25.41
N ALA A 422 -47.11 -1.44 25.86
CA ALA A 422 -47.62 -2.74 26.39
C ALA A 422 -48.65 -3.62 25.60
N THR A 423 -48.76 -4.96 25.74
CA THR A 423 -47.92 -6.09 26.25
C THR A 423 -48.65 -7.41 25.95
N SER A 424 -47.96 -8.52 25.60
CA SER A 424 -48.25 -9.87 26.14
C SER A 424 -47.29 -10.97 25.64
N SER A 425 -46.77 -11.77 26.58
CA SER A 425 -46.21 -13.14 26.37
C SER A 425 -47.17 -14.14 27.09
N PRO A 426 -46.84 -15.38 27.56
CA PRO A 426 -45.60 -16.19 27.61
C PRO A 426 -45.54 -17.19 26.43
N VAL A 427 -44.95 -18.40 26.39
CA VAL A 427 -44.27 -19.38 27.30
C VAL A 427 -43.24 -20.15 26.42
N SER A 428 -42.23 -20.94 26.84
CA SER A 428 -41.85 -21.58 28.11
C SER A 428 -40.32 -21.73 28.26
N ALA A 429 -39.86 -21.88 29.51
CA ALA A 429 -38.53 -22.37 29.94
C ALA A 429 -38.68 -22.92 31.39
N PRO A 430 -37.67 -23.52 32.05
CA PRO A 430 -36.32 -23.87 31.59
C PRO A 430 -35.91 -25.35 31.86
N ALA A 431 -34.72 -25.72 31.40
CA ALA A 431 -33.90 -26.76 32.02
C ALA A 431 -32.46 -26.23 32.14
N ALA A 432 -31.84 -26.37 33.31
CA ALA A 432 -30.58 -25.70 33.62
C ALA A 432 -29.34 -26.54 33.26
N THR A 433 -28.22 -25.87 33.01
CA THR A 433 -26.87 -26.46 33.03
C THR A 433 -25.91 -25.42 33.61
N SER A 434 -24.99 -25.85 34.46
CA SER A 434 -24.16 -24.97 35.28
C SER A 434 -23.23 -24.06 34.46
N PRO A 435 -22.89 -22.85 34.96
CA PRO A 435 -22.19 -21.85 34.18
C PRO A 435 -20.72 -22.21 33.93
N ALA A 436 -20.28 -22.06 32.68
CA ALA A 436 -18.87 -21.80 32.40
C ALA A 436 -18.51 -20.39 32.94
N ALA A 437 -17.31 -20.22 33.48
CA ALA A 437 -16.89 -18.96 34.07
C ALA A 437 -16.67 -17.89 32.96
N SER A 438 -17.62 -16.98 32.79
CA SER A 438 -17.38 -15.76 32.00
C SER A 438 -16.50 -14.80 32.81
N GLY A 439 -15.41 -14.34 32.21
CA GLY A 439 -14.62 -13.22 32.71
C GLY A 439 -15.42 -11.93 32.59
N ALA A 440 -15.22 -11.00 33.52
CA ALA A 440 -15.98 -9.76 33.57
C ALA A 440 -15.89 -8.97 32.23
N LEU A 441 -17.04 -8.49 31.78
CA LEU A 441 -17.16 -7.55 30.66
C LEU A 441 -16.43 -6.24 31.04
N ARG A 442 -15.35 -5.91 30.33
CA ARG A 442 -14.58 -4.68 30.53
C ARG A 442 -14.99 -3.64 29.48
N ARG A 443 -15.37 -2.43 29.92
CA ARG A 443 -15.88 -1.36 29.06
C ARG A 443 -14.92 -0.18 29.00
N PHE A 444 -14.71 0.33 27.79
CA PHE A 444 -13.81 1.44 27.50
C PHE A 444 -14.51 2.48 26.62
N GLU A 445 -14.26 3.75 26.89
CA GLU A 445 -14.89 4.87 26.19
C GLU A 445 -13.85 5.88 25.70
N PHE A 446 -14.15 6.52 24.56
CA PHE A 446 -13.31 7.54 23.94
C PHE A 446 -14.19 8.70 23.49
N ALA A 447 -13.81 9.93 23.82
CA ALA A 447 -14.54 11.14 23.44
C ALA A 447 -13.56 12.25 23.06
N ASP A 448 -13.73 12.82 21.87
CA ASP A 448 -12.79 13.76 21.24
C ASP A 448 -13.56 14.92 20.57
N GLY A 449 -14.38 15.61 21.37
CA GLY A 449 -15.24 16.76 21.00
C GLY A 449 -16.39 16.47 20.03
N THR A 450 -16.10 15.79 18.92
CA THR A 450 -16.97 15.53 17.77
C THR A 450 -17.55 14.12 17.75
N SER A 451 -16.91 13.18 18.44
CA SER A 451 -17.25 11.75 18.40
C SER A 451 -17.04 11.04 19.73
N SER A 452 -18.13 10.51 20.29
CA SER A 452 -18.13 9.69 21.52
C SER A 452 -18.33 8.21 21.15
N LYS A 453 -17.38 7.35 21.49
CA LYS A 453 -17.31 5.93 21.10
C LYS A 453 -17.19 5.03 22.34
N PHE A 454 -17.70 3.82 22.24
CA PHE A 454 -17.48 2.75 23.21
C PHE A 454 -16.82 1.53 22.57
N TRP A 455 -16.08 0.78 23.37
CA TRP A 455 -15.47 -0.50 23.03
C TRP A 455 -15.49 -1.38 24.28
N GLU A 456 -16.00 -2.60 24.17
CA GLU A 456 -16.21 -3.55 25.26
C GLU A 456 -15.60 -4.90 24.88
N ILE A 457 -15.09 -5.62 25.86
CA ILE A 457 -14.57 -6.98 25.68
C ILE A 457 -14.95 -7.91 26.84
N GLU A 458 -15.39 -9.11 26.50
CA GLU A 458 -15.67 -10.21 27.43
C GLU A 458 -14.84 -11.45 27.02
N VAL A 459 -14.49 -12.30 27.97
CA VAL A 459 -13.75 -13.56 27.73
C VAL A 459 -14.50 -14.71 28.38
N THR A 460 -14.97 -15.66 27.58
CA THR A 460 -15.80 -16.79 28.03
C THR A 460 -15.11 -18.10 27.62
N GLY A 461 -14.34 -18.68 28.54
CA GLY A 461 -13.48 -19.83 28.25
C GLY A 461 -12.50 -19.54 27.12
N ARG A 462 -12.49 -20.39 26.07
CA ARG A 462 -11.65 -20.20 24.86
C ARG A 462 -12.06 -19.02 23.96
N HIS A 463 -13.18 -18.37 24.22
CA HIS A 463 -13.70 -17.31 23.36
C HIS A 463 -13.45 -15.92 23.94
N TYR A 464 -13.26 -14.92 23.07
CA TYR A 464 -13.44 -13.53 23.45
C TYR A 464 -14.40 -12.82 22.49
N THR A 465 -15.27 -11.99 23.06
CA THR A 465 -16.31 -11.24 22.36
C THR A 465 -16.06 -9.76 22.53
N VAL A 466 -15.97 -9.03 21.42
CA VAL A 466 -15.71 -7.59 21.38
C VAL A 466 -16.93 -6.87 20.81
N ARG A 467 -17.46 -5.87 21.52
CA ARG A 467 -18.55 -5.01 21.05
C ARG A 467 -18.09 -3.56 20.94
N TYR A 468 -18.41 -2.84 19.86
CA TYR A 468 -17.95 -1.47 19.67
C TYR A 468 -18.94 -0.61 18.87
N GLY A 469 -18.95 0.70 19.11
CA GLY A 469 -19.85 1.62 18.40
C GLY A 469 -19.72 3.08 18.83
N ARG A 470 -20.62 3.92 18.30
CA ARG A 470 -20.87 5.27 18.85
C ARG A 470 -21.69 5.11 20.14
N LEU A 471 -21.37 5.89 21.17
CA LEU A 471 -22.20 5.96 22.37
C LEU A 471 -23.63 6.40 21.99
N GLY A 472 -24.63 5.67 22.51
CA GLY A 472 -26.04 5.81 22.12
C GLY A 472 -26.51 4.93 20.95
N ALA A 473 -25.64 4.17 20.29
CA ALA A 473 -26.01 3.21 19.23
C ALA A 473 -25.78 1.75 19.66
N GLY A 474 -26.49 0.80 19.04
CA GLY A 474 -26.41 -0.63 19.40
C GLY A 474 -25.02 -1.27 19.24
N GLY A 475 -24.21 -0.74 18.33
CA GLY A 475 -22.84 -1.19 18.05
C GLY A 475 -22.74 -2.42 17.14
N GLN A 476 -21.53 -2.93 16.97
CA GLN A 476 -21.19 -4.15 16.24
C GLN A 476 -20.46 -5.11 17.18
N THR A 477 -20.80 -6.39 17.12
CA THR A 477 -20.18 -7.47 17.93
C THR A 477 -19.33 -8.37 17.05
N LYS A 478 -18.17 -8.81 17.54
CA LYS A 478 -17.29 -9.81 16.93
C LYS A 478 -16.74 -10.75 17.98
N THR A 479 -17.04 -12.04 17.84
CA THR A 479 -16.49 -13.11 18.69
C THR A 479 -15.37 -13.85 17.94
N LYS A 480 -14.37 -14.32 18.68
CA LYS A 480 -13.29 -15.18 18.20
C LYS A 480 -13.04 -16.31 19.18
N GLU A 481 -12.61 -17.46 18.67
CA GLU A 481 -12.05 -18.55 19.48
C GLU A 481 -10.52 -18.49 19.45
N ALA A 482 -9.88 -18.85 20.56
CA ALA A 482 -8.44 -19.03 20.71
C ALA A 482 -8.11 -20.49 21.12
N ALA A 483 -6.86 -20.91 20.96
CA ALA A 483 -6.44 -22.30 21.20
C ALA A 483 -6.66 -22.78 22.65
N SER A 484 -6.66 -21.87 23.63
CA SER A 484 -6.97 -22.13 25.04
C SER A 484 -7.58 -20.89 25.70
N GLU A 485 -8.10 -21.05 26.91
CA GLU A 485 -8.59 -19.93 27.72
C GLU A 485 -7.47 -18.92 28.05
N ASP A 486 -6.27 -19.38 28.39
CA ASP A 486 -5.11 -18.49 28.59
C ASP A 486 -4.69 -17.77 27.31
N ALA A 487 -4.92 -18.35 26.14
CA ALA A 487 -4.73 -17.65 24.87
C ALA A 487 -5.80 -16.56 24.68
N ALA A 488 -7.07 -16.85 24.95
CA ALA A 488 -8.16 -15.86 24.88
C ALA A 488 -7.95 -14.70 25.87
N ARG A 489 -7.52 -14.99 27.11
CA ARG A 489 -7.20 -13.99 28.13
C ARG A 489 -6.00 -13.11 27.73
N ARG A 490 -4.95 -13.67 27.12
CA ARG A 490 -3.78 -12.90 26.62
C ARG A 490 -4.11 -12.07 25.38
N ASP A 491 -4.88 -12.60 24.43
CA ASP A 491 -5.38 -11.85 23.28
C ASP A 491 -6.25 -10.67 23.72
N ALA A 492 -7.15 -10.88 24.69
CA ALA A 492 -8.00 -9.83 25.24
C ALA A 492 -7.19 -8.74 25.96
N ALA A 493 -6.20 -9.11 26.79
CA ALA A 493 -5.29 -8.15 27.43
C ALA A 493 -4.55 -7.29 26.39
N LYS A 494 -3.97 -7.92 25.35
CA LYS A 494 -3.29 -7.21 24.26
C LYS A 494 -4.22 -6.25 23.51
N LEU A 495 -5.49 -6.61 23.30
CA LEU A 495 -6.48 -5.73 22.68
C LEU A 495 -6.86 -4.55 23.59
N ILE A 496 -6.84 -4.73 24.91
CA ILE A 496 -7.05 -3.65 25.89
C ILE A 496 -5.88 -2.67 25.88
N ASP A 497 -4.63 -3.16 25.88
CA ASP A 497 -3.44 -2.31 25.76
C ASP A 497 -3.41 -1.53 24.44
N GLU A 498 -3.88 -2.12 23.34
CA GLU A 498 -4.05 -1.46 22.04
C GLU A 498 -5.17 -0.38 22.03
N LYS A 499 -6.02 -0.35 23.06
CA LYS A 499 -7.11 0.63 23.23
C LYS A 499 -6.75 1.74 24.19
N THR A 500 -6.17 1.41 25.34
CA THR A 500 -5.70 2.41 26.32
C THR A 500 -4.59 3.28 25.72
N SER A 501 -3.66 2.69 24.96
CA SER A 501 -2.65 3.43 24.17
C SER A 501 -3.23 4.32 23.06
N LYS A 502 -4.52 4.16 22.73
CA LYS A 502 -5.28 5.02 21.79
C LYS A 502 -6.26 5.95 22.49
N GLY A 503 -6.02 6.21 23.78
CA GLY A 503 -6.80 7.16 24.59
C GLY A 503 -8.18 6.67 25.04
N TYR A 504 -8.51 5.39 24.87
CA TYR A 504 -9.74 4.82 25.44
C TYR A 504 -9.56 4.63 26.96
N VAL A 505 -10.50 5.15 27.74
CA VAL A 505 -10.50 5.09 29.21
C VAL A 505 -11.50 4.05 29.70
N GLU A 506 -11.12 3.22 30.67
CA GLU A 506 -12.00 2.20 31.26
C GLU A 506 -13.12 2.84 32.11
N ARG A 507 -14.23 2.11 32.28
CA ARG A 507 -15.48 2.56 32.93
C ARG A 507 -16.05 1.51 33.87
#